data_AF-A0A496ZL72-F1
#
_entry.id   AF-A0A496ZL72-F1
#
_cell.length_a   1.000
_cell.length_b   1.000
_cell.length_c   1.000
_cell.angle_alpha   90.00
_cell.angle_beta   90.00
_cell.angle_gamma   90.00
#
_symmetry.space_group_name_H-M   'P 1'
#
loop_
_entity.id
_entity.type
_entity.pdbx_description
1 polymer ?
#
loop_
_entity_poly.entity_id
_entity_poly.type
_entity_poly.pdbx_seq_one_letter_code
_entity_poly.pdbx_strand_id
1 'polypeptide(L)'
;MNIKSYTTLLEIAGEGGSITINKKLFGNQYKYWFTTNEAAMADLLSAEDLEGLKLHSKSAIVDSFEEAFTIAKKKYPIFKLHLIYIDDEVKEFVVKGFSEYKDMKSNAFGGRSWRVLLGFEPNDRK
;
A
#
# COMPACT_ATOMS: atom_id res chain seq x y z
N MET A 1 22.21 13.42 4.70
CA MET A 1 21.03 12.57 4.96
C MET A 1 19.78 13.36 4.61
N ASN A 2 19.05 12.96 3.57
CA ASN A 2 17.84 13.65 3.12
C ASN A 2 16.69 13.19 4.02
N ILE A 3 16.32 13.99 5.02
CA ILE A 3 15.19 13.69 5.90
C ILE A 3 13.94 13.71 5.02
N LYS A 4 13.33 12.54 4.78
CA LYS A 4 12.06 12.45 4.05
C LYS A 4 11.03 13.32 4.78
N SER A 5 10.68 14.47 4.20
CA SER A 5 9.77 15.46 4.80
C SER A 5 8.29 15.07 4.57
N TYR A 6 7.96 13.78 4.70
CA TYR A 6 6.62 13.26 4.47
C TYR A 6 6.31 12.14 5.45
N THR A 7 5.03 12.01 5.78
CA THR A 7 4.50 10.99 6.69
C THR A 7 3.93 9.85 5.87
N THR A 8 4.28 8.61 6.20
CA THR A 8 3.63 7.43 5.65
C THR A 8 2.32 7.21 6.39
N LEU A 9 1.22 7.03 5.66
CA LEU A 9 -0.10 6.78 6.23
C LEU A 9 -0.54 5.31 6.09
N LEU A 10 -0.10 4.66 5.02
CA LEU A 10 -0.43 3.28 4.74
C LEU A 10 0.74 2.64 3.99
N GLU A 11 1.11 1.43 4.39
CA GLU A 11 2.01 0.57 3.63
C GLU A 11 1.42 -0.83 3.49
N ILE A 12 1.37 -1.31 2.27
CA ILE A 12 0.88 -2.63 1.89
C ILE A 12 1.95 -3.29 1.01
N ALA A 13 2.34 -4.53 1.31
CA ALA A 13 3.41 -5.21 0.58
C ALA A 13 3.04 -6.66 0.24
N GLY A 14 3.67 -7.20 -0.79
CA GLY A 14 3.59 -8.60 -1.18
C GLY A 14 4.91 -9.05 -1.80
N GLU A 15 4.93 -10.27 -2.32
CA GLU A 15 6.14 -10.91 -2.86
C GLU A 15 6.84 -10.07 -3.95
N GLY A 16 6.07 -9.33 -4.75
CA GLY A 16 6.60 -8.49 -5.82
C GLY A 16 6.95 -7.05 -5.43
N GLY A 17 6.67 -6.60 -4.20
CA GLY A 17 6.94 -5.21 -3.82
C GLY A 17 5.98 -4.59 -2.81
N SER A 18 6.04 -3.27 -2.67
CA SER A 18 5.18 -2.51 -1.77
C SER A 18 4.52 -1.29 -2.42
N ILE A 19 3.40 -0.89 -1.84
CA ILE A 19 2.65 0.33 -2.14
C ILE A 19 2.59 1.13 -0.84
N THR A 20 3.05 2.38 -0.90
CA THR A 20 3.09 3.29 0.25
C THR A 20 2.31 4.55 -0.07
N ILE A 21 1.28 4.87 0.72
CA ILE A 21 0.58 6.17 0.64
C ILE A 21 1.23 7.14 1.61
N ASN A 22 1.57 8.32 1.10
CA ASN A 22 2.30 9.35 1.81
C ASN A 22 1.49 10.64 1.90
N LYS A 23 1.73 11.41 2.96
CA LYS A 23 1.20 12.75 3.21
C LYS A 23 2.35 13.74 3.39
N LYS A 24 2.25 14.92 2.80
CA LYS A 24 3.17 16.04 3.06
C LYS A 24 2.43 17.37 3.01
N LEU A 25 2.87 18.31 3.84
CA LEU A 25 2.42 19.69 3.79
C LEU A 25 3.12 20.42 2.63
N PHE A 26 2.33 20.96 1.70
CA PHE A 26 2.79 21.84 0.61
C PHE A 26 2.16 23.22 0.83
N GLY A 27 2.97 24.18 1.29
CA GLY A 27 2.44 25.47 1.75
C GLY A 27 1.52 25.26 2.95
N ASN A 28 0.23 25.58 2.79
CA ASN A 28 -0.79 25.46 3.84
C ASN A 28 -1.76 24.29 3.62
N GLN A 29 -1.48 23.39 2.66
CA GLN A 29 -2.36 22.27 2.33
C GLN A 29 -1.61 20.95 2.38
N TYR A 30 -2.23 19.94 2.99
CA TYR A 30 -1.75 18.58 2.89
C TYR A 30 -2.02 18.03 1.50
N LYS A 31 -1.02 17.33 0.95
CA LYS A 31 -1.12 16.62 -0.31
C LYS A 31 -0.70 15.17 -0.12
N TYR A 32 -1.23 14.32 -0.98
CA TYR A 32 -1.13 12.86 -0.88
C TYR A 32 -0.68 12.26 -2.20
N TRP A 33 0.03 11.15 -2.14
CA TRP A 33 0.40 10.35 -3.31
C TRP A 33 0.75 8.94 -2.84
N PHE A 34 0.73 7.97 -3.75
CA PHE A 34 1.33 6.67 -3.49
C PHE A 34 2.62 6.49 -4.27
N THR A 35 3.53 5.72 -3.69
CA THR A 35 4.72 5.21 -4.35
C THR A 35 4.67 3.70 -4.41
N THR A 36 5.21 3.11 -5.47
CA THR A 36 5.45 1.68 -5.53
C THR A 36 6.94 1.37 -5.55
N ASN A 37 7.30 0.26 -4.93
CA ASN A 37 8.62 -0.33 -4.99
C ASN A 37 8.47 -1.80 -5.35
N GLU A 38 8.72 -2.13 -6.61
CA GLU A 38 8.63 -3.47 -7.18
C GLU A 38 10.03 -4.05 -7.46
N ALA A 39 11.07 -3.49 -6.83
CA ALA A 39 12.46 -3.91 -7.07
C ALA A 39 12.71 -5.40 -6.82
N ALA A 40 11.92 -6.03 -5.94
CA ALA A 40 11.96 -7.47 -5.69
C ALA A 40 11.63 -8.32 -6.94
N MET A 41 10.92 -7.76 -7.92
CA MET A 41 10.67 -8.45 -9.19
C MET A 41 11.89 -8.51 -10.09
N ALA A 42 12.89 -7.65 -9.90
CA ALA A 42 14.06 -7.62 -10.79
C ALA A 42 14.86 -8.92 -10.76
N ASP A 43 14.91 -9.58 -9.60
CA ASP A 43 15.62 -10.86 -9.44
C ASP A 43 14.94 -12.01 -10.19
N LEU A 44 13.69 -11.83 -10.63
CA LEU A 44 12.87 -12.82 -11.33
C LEU A 44 12.77 -12.57 -12.83
N LEU A 45 13.27 -11.44 -13.32
CA LEU A 45 13.11 -10.99 -14.70
C LEU A 45 14.45 -11.07 -15.45
N SER A 46 14.37 -11.36 -16.75
CA SER A 46 15.56 -11.33 -17.60
C SER A 46 16.01 -9.90 -17.88
N ALA A 47 17.24 -9.72 -18.37
CA ALA A 47 17.75 -8.40 -18.74
C ALA A 47 16.91 -7.72 -19.84
N GLU A 48 16.34 -8.50 -20.76
CA GLU A 48 15.44 -8.01 -21.80
C GLU A 48 14.09 -7.55 -21.22
N ASP A 49 13.56 -8.28 -20.22
CA ASP A 49 12.29 -7.92 -19.55
C ASP A 49 12.44 -6.66 -18.67
N LEU A 50 13.65 -6.40 -18.16
CA LEU A 50 13.95 -5.23 -17.35
C LEU A 50 14.07 -3.94 -18.19
N GLU A 51 14.32 -4.07 -19.50
CA GLU A 51 14.52 -2.92 -20.36
C GLU A 51 13.23 -2.11 -20.51
N GLY A 52 13.25 -0.86 -20.02
CA GLY A 52 12.09 0.04 -20.03
C GLY A 52 11.09 -0.16 -18.88
N LEU A 53 11.31 -1.14 -17.99
CA LEU A 53 10.43 -1.36 -16.83
C LEU A 53 10.69 -0.33 -15.71
N LYS A 54 9.63 0.24 -15.15
CA LYS A 54 9.71 1.17 -14.01
C LYS A 54 9.35 0.47 -12.71
N LEU A 55 10.34 -0.14 -12.07
CA LEU A 55 10.22 -0.85 -10.79
C LEU A 55 9.90 0.11 -9.62
N HIS A 56 10.13 1.40 -9.79
CA HIS A 56 9.68 2.42 -8.85
C HIS A 56 8.75 3.38 -9.57
N SER A 57 7.57 3.60 -8.99
CA SER A 57 6.63 4.57 -9.53
C SER A 57 6.12 5.50 -8.44
N LYS A 58 5.73 6.71 -8.86
CA LYS A 58 5.06 7.70 -8.02
C LYS A 58 3.80 8.13 -8.76
N SER A 59 2.67 8.15 -8.05
CA SER A 59 1.40 8.64 -8.60
C SER A 59 1.41 10.16 -8.77
N ALA A 60 0.38 10.69 -9.43
CA ALA A 60 0.03 12.09 -9.30
C ALA A 60 -0.18 12.47 -7.82
N ILE A 61 0.10 13.73 -7.50
CA ILE A 61 -0.16 14.32 -6.19
C ILE A 61 -1.62 14.78 -6.19
N VAL A 62 -2.35 14.41 -5.14
CA VAL A 62 -3.78 14.67 -4.96
C VAL A 62 -4.06 15.33 -3.61
N ASP A 63 -5.28 15.80 -3.42
CA ASP A 63 -5.65 16.66 -2.29
C ASP A 63 -6.20 15.90 -1.09
N SER A 64 -6.43 14.58 -1.23
CA SER A 64 -6.95 13.74 -0.16
C SER A 64 -6.34 12.35 -0.11
N PHE A 65 -6.34 11.73 1.08
CA PHE A 65 -5.98 10.33 1.26
C PHE A 65 -6.92 9.40 0.49
N GLU A 66 -8.24 9.67 0.53
CA GLU A 66 -9.27 8.88 -0.15
C GLU A 66 -9.02 8.76 -1.65
N GLU A 67 -8.65 9.86 -2.30
CA GLU A 67 -8.34 9.88 -3.72
C GLU A 67 -7.08 9.05 -4.01
N ALA A 68 -6.01 9.25 -3.25
CA ALA A 68 -4.77 8.48 -3.40
C ALA A 68 -5.02 6.97 -3.21
N PHE A 69 -5.80 6.60 -2.20
CA PHE A 69 -6.18 5.22 -1.90
C PHE A 69 -7.05 4.61 -3.00
N THR A 70 -8.02 5.37 -3.52
CA THR A 70 -8.88 4.93 -4.62
C THR A 70 -8.09 4.67 -5.89
N ILE A 71 -7.14 5.55 -6.23
CA ILE A 71 -6.26 5.35 -7.40
C ILE A 71 -5.40 4.10 -7.19
N ALA A 72 -4.81 3.92 -6.00
CA ALA A 72 -4.02 2.73 -5.67
C ALA A 72 -4.85 1.44 -5.79
N LYS A 73 -6.08 1.43 -5.24
CA LYS A 73 -7.02 0.29 -5.30
C LYS A 73 -7.43 -0.07 -6.72
N LYS A 74 -7.61 0.93 -7.60
CA LYS A 74 -7.92 0.71 -9.02
C LYS A 74 -6.74 0.15 -9.80
N LYS A 75 -5.52 0.57 -9.48
CA LYS A 75 -4.31 0.19 -10.22
C LYS A 75 -3.73 -1.15 -9.75
N TYR A 76 -3.85 -1.48 -8.47
CA TYR A 76 -3.22 -2.65 -7.87
C TYR A 76 -4.22 -3.50 -7.09
N PRO A 77 -4.08 -4.84 -7.09
CA PRO A 77 -4.94 -5.74 -6.32
C PRO A 77 -4.55 -5.73 -4.83
N ILE A 78 -4.71 -4.58 -4.15
CA ILE A 78 -4.23 -4.32 -2.79
C ILE A 78 -4.75 -5.31 -1.73
N PHE A 79 -5.90 -5.95 -1.97
CA PHE A 79 -6.50 -6.96 -1.10
C PHE A 79 -5.76 -8.30 -1.11
N LYS A 80 -4.86 -8.52 -2.08
CA LYS A 80 -3.94 -9.67 -2.11
C LYS A 80 -2.63 -9.39 -1.37
N LEU A 81 -2.42 -8.15 -0.93
CA LEU A 81 -1.20 -7.72 -0.26
C LEU A 81 -1.36 -7.76 1.26
N HIS A 82 -0.23 -7.82 1.95
CA HIS A 82 -0.11 -7.77 3.39
C HIS A 82 -0.07 -6.33 3.87
N LEU A 83 -0.90 -6.01 4.86
CA LEU A 83 -0.82 -4.73 5.55
C LEU A 83 0.45 -4.71 6.41
N ILE A 84 1.36 -3.78 6.12
CA ILE A 84 2.63 -3.61 6.82
C ILE A 84 2.52 -2.53 7.89
N TYR A 85 1.92 -1.40 7.50
CA TYR A 85 1.75 -0.25 8.37
C TYR A 85 0.43 0.45 8.07
N ILE A 86 -0.21 0.96 9.12
CA ILE A 86 -1.35 1.85 9.00
C ILE A 86 -1.29 2.90 10.10
N ASP A 87 -1.45 4.16 9.71
CA ASP A 87 -1.58 5.27 10.63
C ASP A 87 -3.01 5.35 11.20
N ASP A 88 -3.14 5.70 12.48
CA ASP A 88 -4.43 5.78 13.16
C ASP A 88 -5.37 6.80 12.49
N GLU A 89 -4.84 7.87 11.87
CA GLU A 89 -5.60 8.89 11.15
C GLU A 89 -6.46 8.29 10.02
N VAL A 90 -5.97 7.23 9.37
CA VAL A 90 -6.62 6.65 8.18
C VAL A 90 -7.17 5.25 8.43
N LYS A 91 -7.02 4.73 9.65
CA LYS A 91 -7.33 3.34 9.98
C LYS A 91 -8.77 2.97 9.68
N GLU A 92 -9.72 3.75 10.17
CA GLU A 92 -11.15 3.49 9.95
C GLU A 92 -11.52 3.51 8.47
N PHE A 93 -10.96 4.45 7.71
CA PHE A 93 -11.20 4.56 6.28
C PHE A 93 -10.68 3.32 5.54
N VAL A 94 -9.46 2.87 5.84
CA VAL A 94 -8.89 1.68 5.20
C VAL A 94 -9.66 0.43 5.61
N VAL A 95 -10.04 0.26 6.89
CA VAL A 95 -10.89 -0.86 7.33
C VAL A 95 -12.18 -0.90 6.51
N LYS A 96 -12.86 0.24 6.36
CA LYS A 96 -14.08 0.35 5.54
C LYS A 96 -13.81 0.00 4.08
N GLY A 97 -12.73 0.52 3.50
CA GLY A 97 -12.34 0.23 2.11
C GLY A 97 -12.01 -1.25 1.86
N PHE A 98 -11.51 -1.96 2.88
CA PHE A 98 -11.23 -3.40 2.82
C PHE A 98 -12.46 -4.28 3.15
N SER A 99 -13.48 -3.73 3.82
CA SER A 99 -14.69 -4.46 4.21
C SER A 99 -15.47 -5.02 3.01
N GLU A 100 -15.37 -4.38 1.84
CA GLU A 100 -15.94 -4.86 0.58
C GLU A 100 -15.34 -6.21 0.14
N TYR A 101 -14.14 -6.54 0.62
CA TYR A 101 -13.40 -7.74 0.26
C TYR A 101 -13.35 -8.77 1.41
N LYS A 102 -14.09 -8.54 2.50
CA LYS A 102 -14.07 -9.40 3.71
C LYS A 102 -14.42 -10.86 3.43
N ASP A 103 -15.07 -11.16 2.31
CA ASP A 103 -15.48 -12.51 1.91
C ASP A 103 -14.53 -13.13 0.87
N MET A 104 -13.58 -12.35 0.32
CA MET A 104 -12.59 -12.85 -0.65
C MET A 104 -11.43 -13.57 0.02
N LYS A 105 -11.17 -14.83 -0.33
CA LYS A 105 -10.01 -15.59 0.18
C LYS A 105 -8.73 -14.79 0.02
N SER A 106 -8.09 -14.47 1.15
CA SER A 106 -6.77 -13.86 1.20
C SER A 106 -5.74 -14.94 0.89
N ASN A 107 -4.94 -14.77 -0.17
CA ASN A 107 -3.80 -15.62 -0.47
C ASN A 107 -2.52 -15.10 0.23
N ALA A 108 -2.66 -14.46 1.38
CA ALA A 108 -1.55 -13.94 2.16
C ALA A 108 -0.63 -15.11 2.59
N PHE A 109 0.45 -15.36 1.86
CA PHE A 109 1.46 -16.34 2.24
C PHE A 109 2.23 -15.82 3.46
N GLY A 110 2.16 -16.55 4.58
CA GLY A 110 3.08 -16.41 5.73
C GLY A 110 2.97 -15.16 6.62
N GLY A 111 2.32 -14.07 6.19
CA GLY A 111 2.07 -12.87 7.00
C GLY A 111 0.70 -12.87 7.70
N ARG A 112 0.50 -12.04 8.74
CA ARG A 112 -0.86 -11.81 9.27
C ARG A 112 -1.73 -11.31 8.12
N SER A 113 -2.84 -11.99 7.85
CA SER A 113 -3.79 -11.52 6.83
C SER A 113 -4.23 -10.10 7.21
N TRP A 114 -4.47 -9.25 6.21
CA TRP A 114 -5.06 -7.93 6.47
C TRP A 114 -6.37 -8.07 7.25
N ARG A 115 -7.07 -9.22 7.16
CA ARG A 115 -8.27 -9.51 7.93
C ARG A 115 -7.99 -9.55 9.43
N VAL A 116 -6.93 -10.20 9.88
CA VAL A 116 -6.53 -10.20 11.30
C VAL A 116 -6.13 -8.80 11.76
N LEU A 117 -5.36 -8.07 10.96
CA LEU A 117 -4.88 -6.73 11.32
C LEU A 117 -5.99 -5.67 11.35
N LEU A 118 -7.01 -5.84 10.51
CA LEU A 118 -8.19 -4.97 10.45
C LEU A 118 -9.36 -5.48 11.31
N GLY A 119 -9.18 -6.57 12.07
CA GLY A 119 -10.17 -7.07 13.04
C GLY A 119 -11.34 -7.86 12.43
N PHE A 120 -11.24 -8.32 11.19
CA PHE A 120 -12.22 -9.19 10.54
C PHE A 120 -12.10 -10.66 10.96
N GLU A 121 -10.93 -11.08 11.43
CA GLU A 121 -10.67 -12.45 11.91
C GLU A 121 -9.97 -12.39 13.27
N PRO A 122 -10.24 -13.35 14.18
CA PRO A 122 -9.56 -13.42 15.46
C PRO A 122 -8.06 -13.65 15.26
N ASN A 123 -7.24 -13.05 16.14
CA ASN A 123 -5.81 -13.26 16.14
C ASN A 123 -5.50 -14.55 16.91
N ASP A 124 -5.51 -15.70 16.23
CA ASP A 124 -5.34 -17.03 16.84
C ASP A 124 -3.90 -17.35 17.33
N ARG A 125 -3.06 -16.33 17.55
CA ARG A 125 -1.74 -16.53 18.17
C ARG A 125 -1.91 -16.81 19.67
N LYS A 126 -1.94 -18.11 20.01
CA LYS A 126 -1.49 -18.63 21.32
C LYS A 126 0.02 -18.47 21.47
#